data_AF-A0A972TS12-F1
#
_entry.id   AF-A0A972TS12-F1
#
_cell.length_a   1.000
_cell.length_b   1.000
_cell.length_c   1.000
_cell.angle_alpha   90.00
_cell.angle_beta   90.00
_cell.angle_gamma   90.00
#
_symmetry.space_group_name_H-M   'P 1'
#
loop_
_entity.id
_entity.type
_entity.pdbx_description
1 polymer ?
#
loop_
_entity_poly.entity_id
_entity_poly.type
_entity_poly.pdbx_seq_one_letter_code
_entity_poly.pdbx_strand_id
1 'polypeptide(L)'
;MNPFKDNRHELIHGLKDRQVLELGEYKGQVEERLKSWKEQKFSRRLWAKDHTLWFPEPKPEIADRLGWLELPEMKHERLDALSSFAQGVKEEGISNVVLLGMGGSSLAPEVFQKTFGNAPGYPELFVLDSTHPSAIGSMEEKLDLVRTLFLVSSKSGTTLETLSLFRYFWNQMNSLTDKPGSHFVAITDPGTPLMKLAKDRDFRQVFQSNPDVGGRYSAFTDFGLVPAALIGMDIQRLLDRARIASENAAFCDSEDRASGLILGAALGEVARSKDKLTFLTSPSLSGFPDWLEQLIAESTGKDGKGMIPVVSEPPSSIEEYGKDRFFVCLSLEGDNEAELEEQRRALEKAGHPTVLINLKEKYDLGQEIFRWEVAIASAGAVLGIHPFNQPDVQLAKDLAHKAMEKRQEPEGESIDPVETFSVEEPEVLTGALKNWVAQAQSGNYIALHAYISPNVSTTRALQRIRSGLLKHTQLATTLGYGPRFLHSTGQLHKGGPNIGLFLQLVDEPSVDLSIPETDYSFNTLIEAQALGDYQALKQRDRRVLRVNLKSDVSGGLDRLKDLIENLY
;
A
#
# COMPACT_ATOMS: atom_id res chain seq x y z
N MET A 1 18.82 3.53 -42.92
CA MET A 1 18.46 4.18 -41.65
C MET A 1 16.95 4.15 -41.56
N ASN A 2 16.40 3.58 -40.50
CA ASN A 2 14.95 3.45 -40.33
C ASN A 2 14.46 4.71 -39.60
N PRO A 3 13.70 5.62 -40.25
CA PRO A 3 13.28 6.89 -39.64
C PRO A 3 12.40 6.71 -38.40
N PHE A 4 11.83 5.52 -38.17
CA PHE A 4 11.10 5.19 -36.94
C PHE A 4 12.00 4.92 -35.73
N LYS A 5 13.27 4.55 -35.91
CA LYS A 5 14.21 4.36 -34.79
C LYS A 5 14.78 5.68 -34.28
N ASP A 6 15.05 6.63 -35.18
CA ASP A 6 15.66 7.92 -34.83
C ASP A 6 14.67 8.85 -34.10
N ASN A 7 13.39 8.86 -34.49
CA ASN A 7 12.35 9.59 -33.76
C ASN A 7 12.08 9.02 -32.35
N ARG A 8 12.21 7.70 -32.16
CA ARG A 8 12.08 7.06 -30.84
C ARG A 8 13.23 7.51 -29.92
N HIS A 9 14.45 7.54 -30.45
CA HIS A 9 15.64 7.95 -29.71
C HIS A 9 15.55 9.42 -29.24
N GLU A 10 15.05 10.35 -30.06
CA GLU A 10 14.88 11.75 -29.63
C GLU A 10 13.70 11.96 -28.65
N LEU A 11 12.60 11.22 -28.79
CA LEU A 11 11.49 11.24 -27.81
C LEU A 11 11.90 10.66 -26.44
N ILE A 12 12.73 9.61 -26.44
CA ILE A 12 13.23 8.94 -25.23
C ILE A 12 14.34 9.75 -24.56
N HIS A 13 15.29 10.31 -25.33
CA HIS A 13 16.42 11.08 -24.78
C HIS A 13 16.08 12.57 -24.50
N GLY A 14 14.99 13.09 -25.07
CA GLY A 14 14.47 14.44 -24.76
C GLY A 14 13.67 14.52 -23.46
N LEU A 15 13.20 13.38 -22.94
CA LEU A 15 12.59 13.27 -21.61
C LEU A 15 13.68 12.96 -20.59
N LYS A 16 14.49 13.98 -20.25
CA LYS A 16 15.44 13.88 -19.14
C LYS A 16 14.69 13.43 -17.89
N ASP A 17 15.17 12.38 -17.25
CA ASP A 17 14.72 11.99 -15.92
C ASP A 17 14.87 13.19 -14.97
N ARG A 18 13.78 13.59 -14.33
CA ARG A 18 13.73 14.77 -13.46
C ARG A 18 13.78 14.34 -11.99
N GLN A 19 14.80 13.56 -11.67
CA GLN A 19 15.16 13.21 -10.30
C GLN A 19 16.33 14.09 -9.84
N VAL A 20 16.22 14.69 -8.66
CA VAL A 20 17.30 15.46 -8.02
C VAL A 20 17.47 14.95 -6.60
N LEU A 21 18.70 14.63 -6.20
CA LEU A 21 19.02 14.13 -4.87
C LEU A 21 19.93 15.14 -4.16
N GLU A 22 19.52 15.58 -2.98
CA GLU A 22 20.39 16.32 -2.05
C GLU A 22 20.62 15.42 -0.83
N LEU A 23 21.80 14.79 -0.79
CA LEU A 23 22.09 13.71 0.14
C LEU A 23 23.04 14.15 1.27
N GLY A 24 23.55 15.38 1.26
CA GLY A 24 24.50 15.87 2.26
C GLY A 24 25.67 14.90 2.48
N GLU A 25 25.84 14.45 3.73
CA GLU A 25 26.91 13.52 4.14
C GLU A 25 26.83 12.12 3.50
N TYR A 26 25.65 11.69 3.02
CA TYR A 26 25.45 10.35 2.45
C TYR A 26 25.89 10.25 0.98
N LYS A 27 26.15 11.39 0.31
CA LYS A 27 26.49 11.44 -1.12
C LYS A 27 27.66 10.52 -1.48
N GLY A 28 28.74 10.54 -0.68
CA GLY A 28 29.93 9.73 -0.95
C GLY A 28 29.66 8.22 -0.89
N GLN A 29 28.84 7.77 0.05
CA GLN A 29 28.47 6.35 0.19
C GLN A 29 27.62 5.87 -0.99
N VAL A 30 26.71 6.72 -1.47
CA VAL A 30 25.88 6.43 -2.64
C VAL A 30 26.72 6.37 -3.93
N GLU A 31 27.66 7.31 -4.10
CA GLU A 31 28.59 7.30 -5.24
C GLU A 31 29.48 6.04 -5.23
N GLU A 32 29.98 5.62 -4.06
CA GLU A 32 30.75 4.38 -3.91
C GLU A 32 29.91 3.14 -4.21
N ARG A 33 28.65 3.10 -3.75
CA ARG A 33 27.70 2.03 -4.08
C ARG A 33 27.49 1.90 -5.58
N LEU A 34 27.21 3.00 -6.27
CA LEU A 34 26.99 3.00 -7.71
C LEU A 34 28.24 2.56 -8.48
N LYS A 35 29.44 3.00 -8.04
CA LYS A 35 30.71 2.53 -8.62
C LYS A 35 30.88 1.01 -8.44
N SER A 36 30.62 0.50 -7.24
CA SER A 36 30.68 -0.95 -6.96
C SER A 36 29.68 -1.73 -7.81
N TRP A 37 28.45 -1.24 -7.98
CA TRP A 37 27.44 -1.89 -8.81
C TRP A 37 27.81 -1.89 -10.30
N LYS A 38 28.46 -0.83 -10.78
CA LYS A 38 29.01 -0.77 -12.15
C LYS A 38 30.09 -1.82 -12.40
N GLU A 39 30.99 -2.02 -11.45
CA GLU A 39 32.00 -3.08 -11.51
C GLU A 39 31.35 -4.49 -11.48
N GLN A 40 30.28 -4.65 -10.72
CA GLN A 40 29.51 -5.89 -10.59
C GLN A 40 28.50 -6.12 -11.72
N LYS A 41 28.28 -5.13 -12.60
CA LYS A 41 27.26 -5.13 -13.65
C LYS A 41 25.85 -5.39 -13.09
N PHE A 42 25.49 -4.66 -12.04
CA PHE A 42 24.25 -4.88 -11.29
C PHE A 42 23.02 -4.83 -12.20
N SER A 43 22.90 -3.82 -13.07
CA SER A 43 21.76 -3.70 -14.00
C SER A 43 21.61 -4.96 -14.86
N ARG A 44 22.70 -5.36 -15.53
CA ARG A 44 22.71 -6.55 -16.39
C ARG A 44 22.32 -7.83 -15.63
N ARG A 45 22.78 -7.98 -14.39
CA ARG A 45 22.46 -9.15 -13.54
C ARG A 45 21.00 -9.13 -13.09
N LEU A 46 20.45 -7.95 -12.81
CA LEU A 46 19.03 -7.78 -12.47
C LEU A 46 18.14 -8.24 -13.63
N TRP A 47 18.44 -7.78 -14.86
CA TRP A 47 17.76 -8.22 -16.07
C TRP A 47 17.95 -9.71 -16.38
N ALA A 48 19.08 -10.29 -15.99
CA ALA A 48 19.33 -11.73 -16.09
C ALA A 48 18.65 -12.54 -14.97
N LYS A 49 17.85 -11.90 -14.11
CA LYS A 49 17.17 -12.51 -12.95
C LYS A 49 18.14 -13.23 -12.01
N ASP A 50 19.35 -12.70 -11.87
CA ASP A 50 20.41 -13.29 -11.05
C ASP A 50 20.13 -13.09 -9.54
N HIS A 51 19.71 -14.16 -8.87
CA HIS A 51 19.41 -14.14 -7.44
C HIS A 51 20.61 -13.76 -6.56
N THR A 52 21.84 -13.94 -7.06
CA THR A 52 23.08 -13.65 -6.32
C THR A 52 23.35 -12.16 -6.12
N LEU A 53 22.45 -11.29 -6.63
CA LEU A 53 22.39 -9.88 -6.24
C LEU A 53 21.92 -9.68 -4.80
N TRP A 54 21.13 -10.61 -4.24
CA TRP A 54 20.62 -10.53 -2.88
C TRP A 54 21.24 -11.59 -1.96
N PHE A 55 21.35 -12.83 -2.44
CA PHE A 55 21.89 -13.94 -1.64
C PHE A 55 22.73 -14.89 -2.50
N PRO A 56 23.93 -15.32 -2.00
CA PRO A 56 24.79 -16.26 -2.72
C PRO A 56 24.07 -17.57 -3.06
N GLU A 57 23.28 -18.08 -2.12
CA GLU A 57 22.49 -19.30 -2.31
C GLU A 57 21.11 -18.97 -2.91
N PRO A 58 20.56 -19.85 -3.78
CA PRO A 58 19.20 -19.69 -4.29
C PRO A 58 18.19 -19.68 -3.14
N LYS A 59 17.29 -18.69 -3.14
CA LYS A 59 16.12 -18.65 -2.25
C LYS A 59 14.85 -18.70 -3.10
N PRO A 60 13.81 -19.44 -2.65
CA PRO A 60 12.49 -19.38 -3.29
C PRO A 60 11.98 -17.94 -3.35
N GLU A 61 11.17 -17.63 -4.35
CA GLU A 61 10.52 -16.32 -4.50
C GLU A 61 11.47 -15.17 -4.83
N ILE A 62 12.68 -15.44 -5.33
CA ILE A 62 13.55 -14.40 -5.95
C ILE A 62 13.44 -14.46 -7.47
N ALA A 63 14.04 -15.48 -8.08
CA ALA A 63 14.17 -15.55 -9.53
C ALA A 63 12.79 -15.66 -10.23
N ASP A 64 11.85 -16.35 -9.60
CA ASP A 64 10.44 -16.51 -9.99
C ASP A 64 9.53 -15.37 -9.51
N ARG A 65 10.09 -14.26 -9.00
CA ARG A 65 9.34 -13.03 -8.65
C ARG A 65 9.82 -11.79 -9.41
N LEU A 66 10.63 -11.99 -10.45
CA LEU A 66 11.18 -10.92 -11.30
C LEU A 66 10.44 -10.78 -12.64
N GLY A 67 9.22 -11.30 -12.76
CA GLY A 67 8.39 -11.13 -13.96
C GLY A 67 7.98 -9.68 -14.24
N TRP A 68 8.05 -8.81 -13.23
CA TRP A 68 7.64 -7.40 -13.33
C TRP A 68 8.56 -6.56 -14.22
N LEU A 69 9.82 -6.97 -14.38
CA LEU A 69 10.80 -6.30 -15.25
C LEU A 69 10.33 -6.20 -16.71
N GLU A 70 9.52 -7.16 -17.15
CA GLU A 70 9.06 -7.28 -18.55
C GLU A 70 7.65 -6.70 -18.76
N LEU A 71 6.93 -6.32 -17.69
CA LEU A 71 5.54 -5.85 -17.80
C LEU A 71 5.33 -4.59 -18.65
N PRO A 72 6.27 -3.63 -18.72
CA PRO A 72 6.11 -2.48 -19.61
C PRO A 72 6.00 -2.85 -21.10
N GLU A 73 6.50 -4.02 -21.51
CA GLU A 73 6.46 -4.52 -22.89
C GLU A 73 5.16 -5.31 -23.20
N MET A 74 4.01 -4.73 -22.87
CA MET A 74 2.72 -5.37 -23.10
C MET A 74 2.36 -5.46 -24.60
N LYS A 75 1.83 -6.61 -25.01
CA LYS A 75 1.38 -6.83 -26.40
C LYS A 75 0.12 -6.01 -26.71
N HIS A 76 0.08 -5.40 -27.89
CA HIS A 76 -1.06 -4.59 -28.38
C HIS A 76 -2.40 -5.32 -28.29
N GLU A 77 -2.45 -6.61 -28.65
CA GLU A 77 -3.67 -7.43 -28.55
C GLU A 77 -4.29 -7.46 -27.14
N ARG A 78 -3.45 -7.39 -26.10
CA ARG A 78 -3.92 -7.35 -24.72
C ARG A 78 -4.53 -6.00 -24.38
N LEU A 79 -3.93 -4.92 -24.86
CA LEU A 79 -4.46 -3.56 -24.69
C LEU A 79 -5.83 -3.42 -25.36
N ASP A 80 -5.94 -3.89 -26.60
CA ASP A 80 -7.21 -3.86 -27.34
C ASP A 80 -8.31 -4.64 -26.62
N ALA A 81 -7.98 -5.80 -26.03
CA ALA A 81 -8.92 -6.58 -25.24
C ALA A 81 -9.40 -5.86 -23.97
N LEU A 82 -8.50 -5.18 -23.24
CA LEU A 82 -8.85 -4.40 -22.06
C LEU A 82 -9.72 -3.19 -22.41
N SER A 83 -9.36 -2.46 -23.47
CA SER A 83 -10.13 -1.33 -23.97
C SER A 83 -11.52 -1.76 -24.44
N SER A 84 -11.62 -2.88 -25.17
CA SER A 84 -12.90 -3.43 -25.64
C SER A 84 -13.80 -3.85 -24.47
N PHE A 85 -13.22 -4.50 -23.45
CA PHE A 85 -13.95 -4.87 -22.25
C PHE A 85 -14.50 -3.64 -21.51
N ALA A 86 -13.68 -2.63 -21.27
CA ALA A 86 -14.11 -1.42 -20.59
C ALA A 86 -15.17 -0.64 -21.38
N GLN A 87 -15.03 -0.58 -22.71
CA GLN A 87 -16.02 0.03 -23.59
C GLN A 87 -17.37 -0.71 -23.53
N GLY A 88 -17.37 -2.04 -23.51
CA GLY A 88 -18.58 -2.84 -23.32
C GLY A 88 -19.27 -2.55 -21.98
N VAL A 89 -18.52 -2.51 -20.89
CA VAL A 89 -19.05 -2.15 -19.55
C VAL A 89 -19.68 -0.75 -19.54
N LYS A 90 -19.03 0.20 -20.22
CA LYS A 90 -19.55 1.57 -20.40
C LYS A 90 -20.85 1.60 -21.22
N GLU A 91 -20.90 0.88 -22.34
CA GLU A 91 -22.08 0.83 -23.22
C GLU A 91 -23.31 0.18 -22.56
N GLU A 92 -23.07 -0.77 -21.65
CA GLU A 92 -24.12 -1.37 -20.82
C GLU A 92 -24.65 -0.42 -19.73
N GLY A 93 -24.05 0.76 -19.57
CA GLY A 93 -24.51 1.77 -18.62
C GLY A 93 -24.18 1.46 -17.16
N ILE A 94 -23.18 0.62 -16.90
CA ILE A 94 -22.60 0.43 -15.56
C ILE A 94 -22.06 1.78 -15.07
N SER A 95 -22.51 2.22 -13.91
CA SER A 95 -22.13 3.50 -13.30
C SER A 95 -21.07 3.35 -12.22
N ASN A 96 -20.99 2.18 -11.58
CA ASN A 96 -20.10 1.93 -10.46
C ASN A 96 -19.27 0.66 -10.70
N VAL A 97 -18.00 0.72 -10.33
CA VAL A 97 -17.13 -0.45 -10.17
C VAL A 97 -16.71 -0.52 -8.71
N VAL A 98 -16.90 -1.66 -8.06
CA VAL A 98 -16.44 -1.88 -6.68
C VAL A 98 -15.38 -2.97 -6.68
N LEU A 99 -14.15 -2.58 -6.39
CA LEU A 99 -13.04 -3.51 -6.25
C LEU A 99 -13.01 -4.08 -4.82
N LEU A 100 -13.17 -5.39 -4.73
CA LEU A 100 -13.07 -6.18 -3.51
C LEU A 100 -11.68 -6.82 -3.49
N GLY A 101 -10.75 -6.26 -2.73
CA GLY A 101 -9.34 -6.63 -2.81
C GLY A 101 -8.52 -6.04 -1.65
N MET A 102 -7.32 -6.58 -1.47
CA MET A 102 -6.39 -6.15 -0.42
C MET A 102 -4.99 -5.93 -1.00
N GLY A 103 -4.25 -4.98 -0.43
CA GLY A 103 -2.84 -4.73 -0.76
C GLY A 103 -2.61 -4.54 -2.26
N GLY A 104 -1.68 -5.31 -2.83
CA GLY A 104 -1.27 -5.16 -4.23
C GLY A 104 -2.41 -5.38 -5.24
N SER A 105 -3.50 -6.03 -4.83
CA SER A 105 -4.70 -6.23 -5.64
C SER A 105 -5.67 -5.04 -5.64
N SER A 106 -5.42 -4.00 -4.84
CA SER A 106 -6.30 -2.82 -4.69
C SER A 106 -5.59 -1.46 -4.70
N LEU A 107 -4.34 -1.35 -4.22
CA LEU A 107 -3.66 -0.06 -4.03
C LEU A 107 -3.35 0.67 -5.34
N ALA A 108 -2.81 0.00 -6.36
CA ALA A 108 -2.54 0.66 -7.64
C ALA A 108 -3.83 1.16 -8.33
N PRO A 109 -4.93 0.37 -8.39
CA PRO A 109 -6.24 0.87 -8.80
C PRO A 109 -6.73 2.10 -8.03
N GLU A 110 -6.51 2.15 -6.72
CA GLU A 110 -6.89 3.30 -5.91
C GLU A 110 -6.08 4.55 -6.26
N VAL A 111 -4.76 4.41 -6.45
CA VAL A 111 -3.88 5.50 -6.92
C VAL A 111 -4.41 6.03 -8.25
N PHE A 112 -4.75 5.14 -9.17
CA PHE A 112 -5.27 5.51 -10.48
C PHE A 112 -6.59 6.29 -10.36
N GLN A 113 -7.54 5.82 -9.55
CA GLN A 113 -8.78 6.56 -9.32
C GLN A 113 -8.54 7.93 -8.67
N LYS A 114 -7.71 8.01 -7.63
CA LYS A 114 -7.40 9.28 -6.94
C LYS A 114 -6.72 10.29 -7.84
N THR A 115 -5.84 9.84 -8.74
CA THR A 115 -5.07 10.74 -9.61
C THR A 115 -5.83 11.12 -10.88
N PHE A 116 -6.49 10.19 -11.55
CA PHE A 116 -7.09 10.41 -12.87
C PHE A 116 -8.59 10.68 -12.81
N GLY A 117 -9.29 10.18 -11.79
CA GLY A 117 -10.75 10.07 -11.80
C GLY A 117 -11.24 9.17 -12.94
N ASN A 118 -12.54 9.18 -13.19
CA ASN A 118 -13.14 8.48 -14.32
C ASN A 118 -13.37 9.41 -15.52
N ALA A 119 -13.05 8.91 -16.71
CA ALA A 119 -13.33 9.60 -17.96
C ALA A 119 -14.84 9.70 -18.24
N PRO A 120 -15.30 10.66 -19.06
CA PRO A 120 -16.72 10.82 -19.36
C PRO A 120 -17.41 9.53 -19.84
N GLY A 121 -18.47 9.16 -19.13
CA GLY A 121 -19.29 7.98 -19.39
C GLY A 121 -18.69 6.66 -18.91
N TYR A 122 -17.47 6.64 -18.36
CA TYR A 122 -16.92 5.47 -17.68
C TYR A 122 -17.38 5.44 -16.21
N PRO A 123 -17.53 4.25 -15.60
CA PRO A 123 -17.95 4.12 -14.22
C PRO A 123 -16.94 4.73 -13.22
N GLU A 124 -17.45 5.12 -12.06
CA GLU A 124 -16.62 5.48 -10.91
C GLU A 124 -16.09 4.21 -10.24
N LEU A 125 -14.80 4.19 -9.88
CA LEU A 125 -14.18 3.08 -9.15
C LEU A 125 -14.15 3.36 -7.65
N PHE A 126 -14.66 2.41 -6.87
CA PHE A 126 -14.54 2.37 -5.42
C PHE A 126 -13.69 1.18 -5.01
N VAL A 127 -12.73 1.40 -4.12
CA VAL A 127 -11.99 0.31 -3.48
C VAL A 127 -12.61 0.04 -2.11
N LEU A 128 -13.01 -1.21 -1.88
CA LEU A 128 -13.51 -1.69 -0.60
C LEU A 128 -12.55 -2.72 -0.03
N ASP A 129 -11.71 -2.25 0.90
CA ASP A 129 -10.66 -3.02 1.57
C ASP A 129 -10.78 -2.93 3.11
N SER A 130 -11.99 -2.68 3.60
CA SER A 130 -12.36 -2.78 5.01
C SER A 130 -13.38 -3.89 5.22
N THR A 131 -13.21 -4.63 6.32
CA THR A 131 -14.17 -5.63 6.82
C THR A 131 -15.11 -5.03 7.87
N HIS A 132 -15.00 -3.72 8.16
CA HIS A 132 -15.85 -3.07 9.14
C HIS A 132 -17.31 -2.97 8.61
N PRO A 133 -18.33 -3.45 9.34
CA PRO A 133 -19.70 -3.50 8.82
C PRO A 133 -20.25 -2.14 8.43
N SER A 134 -19.99 -1.08 9.20
CA SER A 134 -20.40 0.28 8.81
C SER A 134 -19.75 0.76 7.51
N ALA A 135 -18.51 0.37 7.20
CA ALA A 135 -17.86 0.74 5.94
C ALA A 135 -18.50 0.03 4.75
N ILE A 136 -18.87 -1.23 4.93
CA ILE A 136 -19.55 -2.06 3.93
C ILE A 136 -20.97 -1.54 3.69
N GLY A 137 -21.73 -1.29 4.75
CA GLY A 137 -23.09 -0.72 4.66
C GLY A 137 -23.09 0.66 4.00
N SER A 138 -22.20 1.56 4.42
CA SER A 138 -22.06 2.87 3.78
C SER A 138 -21.55 2.80 2.34
N MET A 139 -20.88 1.73 1.94
CA MET A 139 -20.55 1.50 0.53
C MET A 139 -21.82 1.10 -0.22
N GLU A 140 -22.56 0.09 0.25
CA GLU A 140 -23.80 -0.36 -0.37
C GLU A 140 -24.83 0.76 -0.55
N GLU A 141 -25.03 1.60 0.46
CA GLU A 141 -25.97 2.74 0.42
C GLU A 141 -25.67 3.74 -0.71
N LYS A 142 -24.43 3.79 -1.20
CA LYS A 142 -24.02 4.69 -2.30
C LYS A 142 -24.23 4.09 -3.67
N LEU A 143 -24.46 2.78 -3.76
CA LEU A 143 -24.45 2.04 -5.02
C LEU A 143 -25.87 1.86 -5.58
N ASP A 144 -26.00 2.05 -6.88
CA ASP A 144 -27.05 1.37 -7.65
C ASP A 144 -26.53 -0.03 -8.00
N LEU A 145 -26.93 -1.03 -7.20
CA LEU A 145 -26.43 -2.41 -7.32
C LEU A 145 -26.65 -3.00 -8.72
N VAL A 146 -27.78 -2.69 -9.38
CA VAL A 146 -28.08 -3.20 -10.73
C VAL A 146 -27.19 -2.53 -11.79
N ARG A 147 -26.59 -1.38 -11.49
CA ARG A 147 -25.62 -0.69 -12.35
C ARG A 147 -24.19 -0.76 -11.81
N THR A 148 -23.92 -1.75 -10.97
CA THR A 148 -22.61 -1.97 -10.35
C THR A 148 -21.94 -3.22 -10.90
N LEU A 149 -20.63 -3.12 -11.12
CA LEU A 149 -19.73 -4.24 -11.44
C LEU A 149 -18.75 -4.46 -10.29
N PHE A 150 -18.68 -5.68 -9.76
CA PHE A 150 -17.76 -6.05 -8.69
C PHE A 150 -16.52 -6.73 -9.25
N LEU A 151 -15.34 -6.22 -8.89
CA LEU A 151 -14.06 -6.86 -9.20
C LEU A 151 -13.58 -7.65 -7.98
N VAL A 152 -13.69 -8.97 -8.02
CA VAL A 152 -13.17 -9.87 -6.99
C VAL A 152 -11.69 -10.10 -7.27
N SER A 153 -10.83 -9.40 -6.54
CA SER A 153 -9.40 -9.24 -6.86
C SER A 153 -8.54 -9.92 -5.79
N SER A 154 -7.99 -11.10 -6.11
CA SER A 154 -7.13 -11.86 -5.20
C SER A 154 -6.17 -12.76 -5.97
N LYS A 155 -4.86 -12.54 -5.76
CA LYS A 155 -3.80 -13.37 -6.36
C LYS A 155 -3.95 -14.85 -5.99
N SER A 156 -4.08 -15.17 -4.70
CA SER A 156 -4.24 -16.56 -4.24
C SER A 156 -5.64 -17.13 -4.48
N GLY A 157 -6.63 -16.26 -4.66
CA GLY A 157 -8.05 -16.64 -4.70
C GLY A 157 -8.61 -17.11 -3.36
N THR A 158 -7.87 -16.88 -2.26
CA THR A 158 -8.22 -17.36 -0.91
C THR A 158 -8.22 -16.25 0.15
N THR A 159 -7.99 -14.99 -0.24
CA THR A 159 -8.00 -13.85 0.68
C THR A 159 -9.34 -13.74 1.41
N LEU A 160 -9.34 -13.96 2.73
CA LEU A 160 -10.53 -14.09 3.56
C LEU A 160 -11.45 -12.86 3.45
N GLU A 161 -10.86 -11.68 3.45
CA GLU A 161 -11.59 -10.42 3.40
C GLU A 161 -12.27 -10.24 2.05
N THR A 162 -11.53 -10.46 0.96
CA THR A 162 -12.05 -10.41 -0.41
C THR A 162 -13.22 -11.38 -0.60
N LEU A 163 -13.08 -12.62 -0.12
CA LEU A 163 -14.13 -13.62 -0.24
C LEU A 163 -15.34 -13.31 0.64
N SER A 164 -15.14 -12.74 1.83
CA SER A 164 -16.23 -12.31 2.71
C SER A 164 -17.05 -11.17 2.09
N LEU A 165 -16.37 -10.16 1.54
CA LEU A 165 -17.00 -9.09 0.78
C LEU A 165 -17.74 -9.61 -0.45
N PHE A 166 -17.12 -10.52 -1.21
CA PHE A 166 -17.77 -11.16 -2.34
C PHE A 166 -19.06 -11.87 -1.94
N ARG A 167 -19.04 -12.69 -0.89
CA ARG A 167 -20.22 -13.42 -0.40
C ARG A 167 -21.36 -12.49 -0.02
N TYR A 168 -21.04 -11.36 0.62
CA TYR A 168 -22.01 -10.33 0.95
C TYR A 168 -22.68 -9.75 -0.31
N PHE A 169 -21.90 -9.16 -1.22
CA PHE A 169 -22.47 -8.53 -2.41
C PHE A 169 -23.09 -9.54 -3.38
N TRP A 170 -22.60 -10.78 -3.42
CA TRP A 170 -23.25 -11.86 -4.16
C TRP A 170 -24.67 -12.08 -3.67
N ASN A 171 -24.89 -12.14 -2.35
CA ASN A 171 -26.23 -12.30 -1.78
C ASN A 171 -27.15 -11.11 -2.07
N GLN A 172 -26.61 -9.89 -1.98
CA GLN A 172 -27.36 -8.67 -2.36
C GLN A 172 -27.79 -8.74 -3.83
N MET A 173 -26.88 -9.09 -4.74
CA MET A 173 -27.19 -9.22 -6.17
C MET A 173 -28.14 -10.38 -6.48
N ASN A 174 -27.99 -11.52 -5.80
CA ASN A 174 -28.86 -12.69 -5.98
C ASN A 174 -30.31 -12.41 -5.56
N SER A 175 -30.53 -11.40 -4.73
CA SER A 175 -31.88 -10.94 -4.35
C SER A 175 -32.50 -9.98 -5.39
N LEU A 176 -31.70 -9.49 -6.35
CA LEU A 176 -32.10 -8.48 -7.35
C LEU A 176 -32.16 -9.03 -8.78
N THR A 177 -31.46 -10.12 -9.08
CA THR A 177 -31.39 -10.70 -10.42
C THR A 177 -31.13 -12.21 -10.38
N ASP A 178 -31.67 -12.94 -11.36
CA ASP A 178 -31.39 -14.37 -11.57
C ASP A 178 -30.00 -14.63 -12.17
N LYS A 179 -29.29 -13.58 -12.60
CA LYS A 179 -27.94 -13.66 -13.20
C LYS A 179 -26.92 -12.81 -12.44
N PRO A 180 -26.72 -13.03 -11.13
CA PRO A 180 -25.77 -12.24 -10.35
C PRO A 180 -24.36 -12.26 -10.95
N GLY A 181 -23.92 -13.40 -11.52
CA GLY A 181 -22.61 -13.57 -12.17
C GLY A 181 -22.26 -12.53 -13.24
N SER A 182 -23.24 -11.96 -13.95
CA SER A 182 -22.96 -10.90 -14.93
C SER A 182 -22.44 -9.61 -14.30
N HIS A 183 -22.57 -9.44 -12.98
CA HIS A 183 -22.06 -8.30 -12.22
C HIS A 183 -20.73 -8.57 -11.54
N PHE A 184 -20.09 -9.72 -11.77
CA PHE A 184 -18.82 -10.06 -11.13
C PHE A 184 -17.74 -10.40 -12.16
N VAL A 185 -16.53 -9.91 -11.87
CA VAL A 185 -15.30 -10.22 -12.59
C VAL A 185 -14.29 -10.73 -11.58
N ALA A 186 -13.55 -11.79 -11.93
CA ALA A 186 -12.44 -12.26 -11.12
C ALA A 186 -11.11 -11.81 -11.72
N ILE A 187 -10.20 -11.31 -10.87
CA ILE A 187 -8.80 -11.07 -11.22
C ILE A 187 -7.95 -11.92 -10.28
N THR A 188 -7.25 -12.92 -10.82
CA THR A 188 -6.57 -13.93 -10.01
C THR A 188 -5.44 -14.62 -10.80
N ASP A 189 -4.59 -15.39 -10.12
CA ASP A 189 -3.60 -16.22 -10.83
C ASP A 189 -4.25 -17.46 -11.48
N PRO A 190 -3.58 -18.10 -12.45
CA PRO A 190 -4.07 -19.34 -13.05
C PRO A 190 -4.27 -20.46 -12.01
N GLY A 191 -5.39 -21.18 -12.11
CA GLY A 191 -5.64 -22.39 -11.33
C GLY A 191 -6.09 -22.17 -9.88
N THR A 192 -6.45 -20.94 -9.49
CA THR A 192 -6.85 -20.62 -8.11
C THR A 192 -8.29 -21.06 -7.79
N PRO A 193 -8.65 -21.19 -6.49
CA PRO A 193 -10.03 -21.40 -6.08
C PRO A 193 -10.99 -20.31 -6.56
N LEU A 194 -10.53 -19.06 -6.66
CA LEU A 194 -11.34 -17.95 -7.18
C LEU A 194 -11.64 -18.12 -8.67
N MET A 195 -10.69 -18.62 -9.47
CA MET A 195 -10.97 -18.95 -10.87
C MET A 195 -12.05 -20.03 -10.99
N LYS A 196 -12.00 -21.06 -10.13
CA LYS A 196 -13.03 -22.10 -10.10
C LYS A 196 -14.38 -21.53 -9.67
N LEU A 197 -14.41 -20.74 -8.59
CA LEU A 197 -15.62 -20.06 -8.10
C LEU A 197 -16.27 -19.20 -9.18
N ALA A 198 -15.47 -18.41 -9.89
CA ALA A 198 -15.94 -17.54 -10.96
C ALA A 198 -16.60 -18.35 -12.09
N LYS A 199 -16.06 -19.53 -12.43
CA LYS A 199 -16.67 -20.44 -13.39
C LYS A 199 -17.97 -21.05 -12.86
N ASP A 200 -17.95 -21.53 -11.62
CA ASP A 200 -19.12 -22.18 -10.99
C ASP A 200 -20.29 -21.19 -10.77
N ARG A 201 -19.99 -19.88 -10.73
CA ARG A 201 -20.95 -18.78 -10.52
C ARG A 201 -21.23 -17.95 -11.78
N ASP A 202 -20.80 -18.44 -12.95
CA ASP A 202 -20.99 -17.78 -14.25
C ASP A 202 -20.59 -16.29 -14.23
N PHE A 203 -19.42 -15.97 -13.66
CA PHE A 203 -18.88 -14.61 -13.67
C PHE A 203 -18.73 -14.12 -15.10
N ARG A 204 -19.00 -12.83 -15.31
CA ARG A 204 -18.86 -12.15 -16.61
C ARG A 204 -17.51 -12.44 -17.26
N GLN A 205 -16.43 -12.36 -16.49
CA GLN A 205 -15.08 -12.56 -17.00
C GLN A 205 -14.10 -12.97 -15.90
N VAL A 206 -13.07 -13.71 -16.31
CA VAL A 206 -11.90 -14.02 -15.48
C VAL A 206 -10.65 -13.49 -16.17
N PHE A 207 -9.91 -12.65 -15.47
CA PHE A 207 -8.60 -12.15 -15.88
C PHE A 207 -7.50 -12.89 -15.10
N GLN A 208 -6.52 -13.40 -15.83
CA GLN A 208 -5.45 -14.23 -15.29
C GLN A 208 -4.14 -13.44 -15.30
N SER A 209 -3.56 -13.24 -14.12
CA SER A 209 -2.29 -12.52 -13.97
C SER A 209 -1.06 -13.42 -14.14
N ASN A 210 0.12 -12.82 -14.16
CA ASN A 210 1.40 -13.53 -14.21
C ASN A 210 1.80 -13.99 -12.79
N PRO A 211 1.89 -15.30 -12.50
CA PRO A 211 2.27 -15.79 -11.18
C PRO A 211 3.69 -15.33 -10.78
N ASP A 212 4.57 -15.04 -11.74
CA ASP A 212 5.95 -14.60 -11.51
C ASP A 212 6.06 -13.13 -11.05
N VAL A 213 4.92 -12.47 -10.79
CA VAL A 213 4.85 -11.08 -10.33
C VAL A 213 4.26 -11.03 -8.93
N GLY A 214 5.03 -10.58 -7.94
CA GLY A 214 4.52 -10.38 -6.57
C GLY A 214 3.38 -9.34 -6.52
N GLY A 215 2.46 -9.46 -5.56
CA GLY A 215 1.27 -8.59 -5.49
C GLY A 215 1.60 -7.08 -5.49
N ARG A 216 2.59 -6.65 -4.69
CA ARG A 216 3.02 -5.24 -4.65
C ARG A 216 3.78 -4.74 -5.90
N TYR A 217 4.13 -5.64 -6.81
CA TYR A 217 4.75 -5.36 -8.12
C TYR A 217 3.76 -5.55 -9.28
N SER A 218 2.45 -5.63 -8.99
CA SER A 218 1.44 -6.07 -9.96
C SER A 218 0.68 -4.93 -10.65
N ALA A 219 1.12 -3.68 -10.50
CA ALA A 219 0.45 -2.49 -11.02
C ALA A 219 0.25 -2.53 -12.56
N PHE A 220 1.19 -3.14 -13.29
CA PHE A 220 1.11 -3.32 -14.75
C PHE A 220 0.58 -4.70 -15.19
N THR A 221 0.05 -5.48 -14.25
CA THR A 221 -0.73 -6.69 -14.55
C THR A 221 -2.22 -6.36 -14.61
N ASP A 222 -3.05 -7.37 -14.83
CA ASP A 222 -4.51 -7.21 -14.81
C ASP A 222 -5.05 -6.64 -13.50
N PHE A 223 -4.34 -6.83 -12.38
CA PHE A 223 -4.71 -6.25 -11.09
C PHE A 223 -4.79 -4.72 -11.14
N GLY A 224 -3.87 -4.05 -11.84
CA GLY A 224 -3.90 -2.60 -12.01
C GLY A 224 -4.58 -2.17 -13.32
N LEU A 225 -4.38 -2.91 -14.40
CA LEU A 225 -4.81 -2.49 -15.74
C LEU A 225 -6.29 -2.69 -16.03
N VAL A 226 -6.94 -3.71 -15.46
CA VAL A 226 -8.40 -3.89 -15.64
C VAL A 226 -9.16 -2.74 -14.98
N PRO A 227 -8.90 -2.37 -13.70
CA PRO A 227 -9.51 -1.19 -13.10
C PRO A 227 -9.17 0.11 -13.83
N ALA A 228 -7.91 0.29 -14.28
CA ALA A 228 -7.51 1.46 -15.06
C ALA A 228 -8.32 1.61 -16.37
N ALA A 229 -8.55 0.49 -17.07
CA ALA A 229 -9.36 0.48 -18.29
C ALA A 229 -10.80 0.91 -18.00
N LEU A 230 -11.36 0.37 -16.90
CA LEU A 230 -12.75 0.59 -16.51
C LEU A 230 -13.04 2.04 -16.12
N ILE A 231 -12.05 2.79 -15.64
CA ILE A 231 -12.20 4.24 -15.40
C ILE A 231 -11.84 5.09 -16.63
N GLY A 232 -11.53 4.46 -17.76
CA GLY A 232 -11.27 5.11 -19.04
C GLY A 232 -9.88 5.74 -19.17
N MET A 233 -8.88 5.26 -18.44
CA MET A 233 -7.49 5.68 -18.62
C MET A 233 -6.91 5.21 -19.96
N ASP A 234 -5.97 5.99 -20.49
CA ASP A 234 -5.11 5.60 -21.60
C ASP A 234 -3.99 4.69 -21.08
N ILE A 235 -4.27 3.39 -21.05
CA ILE A 235 -3.32 2.37 -20.56
C ILE A 235 -2.07 2.33 -21.42
N GLN A 236 -2.21 2.51 -22.74
CA GLN A 236 -1.06 2.50 -23.64
C GLN A 236 -0.09 3.61 -23.27
N ARG A 237 -0.61 4.82 -23.02
CA ARG A 237 0.21 5.96 -22.58
C ARG A 237 0.87 5.71 -21.22
N LEU A 238 0.18 5.10 -20.27
CA LEU A 238 0.76 4.72 -18.98
C LEU A 238 1.94 3.75 -19.16
N LEU A 239 1.76 2.70 -19.96
CA LEU A 239 2.80 1.70 -20.21
C LEU A 239 3.95 2.26 -21.05
N ASP A 240 3.69 3.17 -21.99
CA ASP A 240 4.75 3.87 -22.72
C ASP A 240 5.65 4.68 -21.79
N ARG A 241 5.09 5.29 -20.73
CA ARG A 241 5.88 5.96 -19.68
C ARG A 241 6.70 4.97 -18.85
N ALA A 242 6.12 3.83 -18.50
CA ALA A 242 6.85 2.75 -17.81
C ALA A 242 7.99 2.19 -18.68
N ARG A 243 7.76 2.05 -19.99
CA ARG A 243 8.76 1.54 -20.95
C ARG A 243 9.96 2.48 -21.05
N ILE A 244 9.76 3.79 -21.00
CA ILE A 244 10.87 4.76 -20.94
C ILE A 244 11.74 4.52 -19.70
N ALA A 245 11.11 4.30 -18.54
CA ALA A 245 11.84 3.99 -17.30
C ALA A 245 12.63 2.68 -17.40
N SER A 246 12.00 1.66 -17.98
CA SER A 246 12.60 0.35 -18.25
C SER A 246 13.80 0.45 -19.18
N GLU A 247 13.67 1.20 -20.27
CA GLU A 247 14.77 1.47 -21.21
C GLU A 247 15.91 2.22 -20.53
N ASN A 248 15.64 3.21 -19.67
CA ASN A 248 16.66 3.93 -18.90
C ASN A 248 17.33 3.09 -17.79
N ALA A 249 16.77 1.93 -17.47
CA ALA A 249 17.36 0.95 -16.55
C ALA A 249 17.91 -0.27 -17.31
N ALA A 250 17.99 -0.23 -18.65
CA ALA A 250 18.32 -1.39 -19.47
C ALA A 250 19.74 -1.93 -19.19
N PHE A 251 19.98 -3.16 -19.64
CA PHE A 251 21.25 -3.87 -19.45
C PHE A 251 22.49 -3.13 -20.02
N CYS A 252 22.30 -2.21 -20.97
CA CYS A 252 23.35 -1.42 -21.59
C CYS A 252 23.65 -0.11 -20.87
N ASP A 253 22.74 0.37 -20.02
CA ASP A 253 22.91 1.64 -19.33
C ASP A 253 23.77 1.46 -18.10
N SER A 254 24.61 2.47 -17.86
CA SER A 254 25.45 2.49 -16.67
C SER A 254 24.62 2.84 -15.44
N GLU A 255 24.99 2.26 -14.30
CA GLU A 255 24.27 2.38 -13.04
C GLU A 255 24.18 3.83 -12.55
N ASP A 256 25.13 4.68 -12.94
CA ASP A 256 25.18 6.14 -12.70
C ASP A 256 24.24 6.95 -13.63
N ARG A 257 23.46 6.29 -14.48
CA ARG A 257 22.42 6.87 -15.35
C ARG A 257 21.05 6.21 -15.16
N ALA A 258 21.01 4.99 -14.62
CA ALA A 258 19.77 4.29 -14.32
C ALA A 258 19.12 4.86 -13.04
N SER A 259 18.17 5.77 -13.19
CA SER A 259 17.53 6.48 -12.07
C SER A 259 16.91 5.57 -11.01
N GLY A 260 16.37 4.42 -11.40
CA GLY A 260 15.91 3.40 -10.46
C GLY A 260 17.03 2.88 -9.55
N LEU A 261 18.22 2.64 -10.10
CA LEU A 261 19.40 2.21 -9.32
C LEU A 261 20.00 3.37 -8.52
N ILE A 262 20.02 4.59 -9.04
CA ILE A 262 20.43 5.78 -8.29
C ILE A 262 19.54 5.98 -7.07
N LEU A 263 18.22 5.92 -7.26
CA LEU A 263 17.25 5.99 -6.18
C LEU A 263 17.45 4.82 -5.20
N GLY A 264 17.59 3.59 -5.67
CA GLY A 264 17.76 2.42 -4.81
C GLY A 264 19.06 2.43 -3.99
N ALA A 265 20.15 2.94 -4.56
CA ALA A 265 21.40 3.17 -3.83
C ALA A 265 21.21 4.21 -2.73
N ALA A 266 20.56 5.33 -3.04
CA ALA A 266 20.25 6.37 -2.06
C ALA A 266 19.34 5.85 -0.93
N LEU A 267 18.22 5.20 -1.27
CA LEU A 267 17.32 4.57 -0.30
C LEU A 267 18.07 3.57 0.58
N GLY A 268 18.84 2.66 -0.01
CA GLY A 268 19.54 1.61 0.73
C GLY A 268 20.64 2.12 1.66
N GLU A 269 21.45 3.10 1.24
CA GLU A 269 22.55 3.63 2.05
C GLU A 269 22.04 4.61 3.11
N VAL A 270 21.13 5.52 2.74
CA VAL A 270 20.55 6.50 3.69
C VAL A 270 19.72 5.81 4.77
N ALA A 271 18.95 4.76 4.43
CA ALA A 271 18.12 4.02 5.39
C ALA A 271 18.90 3.32 6.51
N ARG A 272 20.22 3.19 6.39
CA ARG A 272 21.07 2.67 7.48
C ARG A 272 21.16 3.63 8.66
N SER A 273 20.82 4.91 8.46
CA SER A 273 20.86 5.96 9.50
C SER A 273 19.59 6.80 9.56
N LYS A 274 18.86 6.93 8.45
CA LYS A 274 17.61 7.69 8.31
C LYS A 274 16.56 6.78 7.65
N ASP A 275 15.94 5.92 8.45
CA ASP A 275 15.02 4.88 8.01
C ASP A 275 13.56 5.36 7.87
N LYS A 276 13.24 6.60 8.28
CA LYS A 276 11.89 7.18 8.18
C LYS A 276 11.72 7.91 6.86
N LEU A 277 11.21 7.20 5.86
CA LEU A 277 11.03 7.71 4.50
C LEU A 277 9.71 8.48 4.40
N THR A 278 9.77 9.80 4.49
CA THR A 278 8.60 10.69 4.55
C THR A 278 8.26 11.27 3.19
N PHE A 279 6.98 11.20 2.82
CA PHE A 279 6.50 11.69 1.52
C PHE A 279 5.84 13.06 1.63
N LEU A 280 6.26 13.98 0.77
CA LEU A 280 5.62 15.26 0.50
C LEU A 280 5.22 15.30 -0.97
N THR A 281 3.98 15.68 -1.28
CA THR A 281 3.45 15.55 -2.64
C THR A 281 2.68 16.77 -3.09
N SER A 282 2.74 17.09 -4.39
CA SER A 282 1.69 17.88 -5.04
C SER A 282 0.30 17.26 -4.80
N PRO A 283 -0.78 18.06 -4.68
CA PRO A 283 -2.11 17.55 -4.34
C PRO A 283 -2.61 16.43 -5.27
N SER A 284 -2.40 16.52 -6.58
CA SER A 284 -2.84 15.50 -7.55
C SER A 284 -2.10 14.16 -7.41
N LEU A 285 -0.96 14.14 -6.72
CA LEU A 285 -0.14 12.94 -6.48
C LEU A 285 -0.29 12.40 -5.06
N SER A 286 -1.17 12.99 -4.24
CA SER A 286 -1.34 12.63 -2.82
C SER A 286 -1.71 11.16 -2.57
N GLY A 287 -2.30 10.47 -3.55
CA GLY A 287 -2.59 9.04 -3.46
C GLY A 287 -1.41 8.13 -3.74
N PHE A 288 -0.41 8.56 -4.52
CA PHE A 288 0.69 7.69 -4.96
C PHE A 288 1.53 7.11 -3.80
N PRO A 289 1.82 7.86 -2.72
CA PRO A 289 2.49 7.30 -1.54
C PRO A 289 1.76 6.10 -0.91
N ASP A 290 0.44 5.98 -1.01
CA ASP A 290 -0.31 4.84 -0.43
C ASP A 290 0.14 3.50 -1.04
N TRP A 291 0.41 3.48 -2.35
CA TRP A 291 0.95 2.28 -3.01
C TRP A 291 2.44 2.07 -2.68
N LEU A 292 3.23 3.15 -2.62
CA LEU A 292 4.63 3.08 -2.21
C LEU A 292 4.78 2.54 -0.79
N GLU A 293 3.85 2.85 0.11
CA GLU A 293 3.82 2.33 1.48
C GLU A 293 3.93 0.80 1.50
N GLN A 294 3.09 0.11 0.73
CA GLN A 294 3.14 -1.34 0.61
C GLN A 294 4.45 -1.80 -0.06
N LEU A 295 4.82 -1.18 -1.18
CA LEU A 295 6.02 -1.56 -1.92
C LEU A 295 7.25 -1.52 -0.99
N ILE A 296 7.40 -0.46 -0.21
CA ILE A 296 8.52 -0.24 0.71
C ILE A 296 8.42 -1.18 1.93
N ALA A 297 7.28 -1.16 2.62
CA ALA A 297 7.16 -1.84 3.92
C ALA A 297 7.22 -3.36 3.78
N GLU A 298 6.52 -3.94 2.80
CA GLU A 298 6.55 -5.39 2.60
C GLU A 298 7.87 -5.86 1.99
N SER A 299 8.50 -5.05 1.14
CA SER A 299 9.78 -5.44 0.53
C SER A 299 10.93 -5.31 1.52
N THR A 300 10.89 -4.32 2.41
CA THR A 300 12.05 -4.02 3.25
C THR A 300 11.93 -4.41 4.72
N GLY A 301 10.72 -4.47 5.26
CA GLY A 301 10.45 -4.72 6.67
C GLY A 301 10.60 -6.17 7.10
N LYS A 302 11.82 -6.70 7.14
CA LYS A 302 12.15 -8.10 7.47
C LYS A 302 13.53 -8.23 8.09
N ASP A 303 13.76 -9.34 8.76
CA ASP A 303 15.04 -9.67 9.41
C ASP A 303 15.54 -8.56 10.37
N GLY A 304 14.61 -7.86 11.03
CA GLY A 304 14.91 -6.75 11.95
C GLY A 304 15.38 -5.47 11.26
N LYS A 305 15.23 -5.36 9.94
CA LYS A 305 15.60 -4.21 9.10
C LYS A 305 14.39 -3.69 8.32
N GLY A 306 14.53 -2.53 7.71
CA GLY A 306 13.55 -1.98 6.79
C GLY A 306 13.40 -0.48 6.88
N MET A 307 12.84 0.11 5.84
CA MET A 307 12.43 1.50 5.83
C MET A 307 10.99 1.61 6.35
N ILE A 308 10.72 2.68 7.09
CA ILE A 308 9.38 3.03 7.58
C ILE A 308 8.84 4.08 6.61
N PRO A 309 7.91 3.72 5.70
CA PRO A 309 7.23 4.71 4.87
C PRO A 309 6.30 5.54 5.73
N VAL A 310 6.46 6.86 5.68
CA VAL A 310 5.64 7.82 6.40
C VAL A 310 4.78 8.57 5.38
N VAL A 311 3.55 8.07 5.21
CA VAL A 311 2.58 8.58 4.25
C VAL A 311 1.51 9.43 4.93
N SER A 312 1.05 10.45 4.21
CA SER A 312 0.02 11.40 4.63
C SER A 312 0.20 11.90 6.07
N GLU A 313 1.46 12.12 6.50
CA GLU A 313 1.73 12.71 7.81
C GLU A 313 1.26 14.16 7.80
N PRO A 314 0.55 14.61 8.85
CA PRO A 314 0.10 16.00 8.91
C PRO A 314 1.29 16.96 8.78
N PRO A 315 1.16 18.06 8.00
CA PRO A 315 2.20 19.07 7.93
C PRO A 315 2.60 19.56 9.33
N SER A 316 3.90 19.71 9.52
CA SER A 316 4.55 19.98 10.81
C SER A 316 5.72 20.93 10.58
N SER A 317 6.14 21.66 11.59
CA SER A 317 7.32 22.54 11.46
C SER A 317 8.59 21.70 11.37
N ILE A 318 9.64 22.24 10.76
CA ILE A 318 10.86 21.46 10.48
C ILE A 318 11.55 21.04 11.79
N GLU A 319 11.41 21.83 12.84
CA GLU A 319 11.95 21.59 14.17
C GLU A 319 11.21 20.46 14.92
N GLU A 320 10.00 20.11 14.50
CA GLU A 320 9.20 19.01 15.06
C GLU A 320 9.62 17.64 14.49
N TYR A 321 10.26 17.61 13.31
CA TYR A 321 10.73 16.37 12.71
C TYR A 321 11.94 15.79 13.44
N GLY A 322 11.86 14.49 13.75
CA GLY A 322 13.00 13.70 14.20
C GLY A 322 14.19 13.75 13.22
N LYS A 323 15.41 13.59 13.73
CA LYS A 323 16.61 13.63 12.89
C LYS A 323 16.74 12.41 11.97
N ASP A 324 15.97 11.36 12.15
CA ASP A 324 15.99 10.08 11.43
C ASP A 324 15.21 10.07 10.09
N ARG A 325 14.82 11.26 9.62
CA ARG A 325 13.99 11.44 8.42
C ARG A 325 14.80 11.49 7.13
N PHE A 326 14.24 10.88 6.08
CA PHE A 326 14.62 11.01 4.69
C PHE A 326 13.38 11.42 3.87
N PHE A 327 13.42 12.55 3.19
CA PHE A 327 12.24 13.09 2.51
C PHE A 327 12.22 12.80 1.01
N VAL A 328 11.04 12.43 0.51
CA VAL A 328 10.75 12.27 -0.92
C VAL A 328 9.67 13.28 -1.30
N CYS A 329 10.04 14.22 -2.15
CA CYS A 329 9.18 15.25 -2.70
C CYS A 329 8.72 14.83 -4.11
N LEU A 330 7.42 14.56 -4.28
CA LEU A 330 6.78 14.23 -5.55
C LEU A 330 6.05 15.46 -6.09
N SER A 331 6.61 16.11 -7.10
CA SER A 331 6.03 17.30 -7.73
C SER A 331 5.34 16.95 -9.05
N LEU A 332 4.21 17.59 -9.35
CA LEU A 332 3.57 17.57 -10.65
C LEU A 332 3.61 18.97 -11.26
N GLU A 333 4.09 19.10 -12.50
CA GLU A 333 4.14 20.37 -13.21
C GLU A 333 2.73 20.97 -13.33
N GLY A 334 2.57 22.22 -12.89
CA GLY A 334 1.28 22.91 -12.80
C GLY A 334 0.53 22.75 -11.47
N ASP A 335 0.96 21.85 -10.57
CA ASP A 335 0.42 21.73 -9.21
C ASP A 335 1.33 22.44 -8.20
N ASN A 336 0.88 23.53 -7.57
CA ASN A 336 1.46 24.20 -6.39
C ASN A 336 2.97 23.96 -6.09
N GLU A 337 3.83 24.06 -7.12
CA GLU A 337 5.22 23.57 -7.07
C GLU A 337 6.09 24.40 -6.13
N ALA A 338 5.74 25.69 -5.98
CA ALA A 338 6.49 26.65 -5.18
C ALA A 338 6.50 26.30 -3.69
N GLU A 339 5.36 25.86 -3.15
CA GLU A 339 5.26 25.51 -1.72
C GLU A 339 6.09 24.25 -1.39
N LEU A 340 6.00 23.23 -2.24
CA LEU A 340 6.77 22.00 -2.08
C LEU A 340 8.29 22.27 -2.19
N GLU A 341 8.69 23.13 -3.13
CA GLU A 341 10.08 23.53 -3.32
C GLU A 341 10.62 24.36 -2.13
N GLU A 342 9.81 25.25 -1.56
CA GLU A 342 10.17 26.00 -0.35
C GLU A 342 10.37 25.07 0.85
N GLN A 343 9.42 24.15 1.07
CA GLN A 343 9.52 23.14 2.12
C GLN A 343 10.77 22.26 1.94
N ARG A 344 11.03 21.78 0.73
CA ARG A 344 12.21 20.97 0.40
C ARG A 344 13.52 21.70 0.76
N ARG A 345 13.68 22.95 0.32
CA ARG A 345 14.89 23.75 0.61
C ARG A 345 15.09 23.96 2.11
N ALA A 346 14.00 24.16 2.83
CA ALA A 346 14.06 24.36 4.27
C ALA A 346 14.47 23.06 5.00
N LEU A 347 14.01 21.89 4.54
CA LEU A 347 14.45 20.58 5.01
C LEU A 347 15.95 20.33 4.75
N GLU A 348 16.43 20.68 3.56
CA GLU A 348 17.86 20.56 3.20
C GLU A 348 18.73 21.45 4.09
N LYS A 349 18.29 22.68 4.35
CA LYS A 349 18.98 23.60 5.26
C LYS A 349 19.01 23.06 6.69
N ALA A 350 18.01 22.30 7.11
CA ALA A 350 17.98 21.60 8.39
C ALA A 350 18.81 20.31 8.41
N GLY A 351 19.41 19.91 7.29
CA GLY A 351 20.30 18.76 7.17
C GLY A 351 19.58 17.43 6.90
N HIS A 352 18.31 17.48 6.49
CA HIS A 352 17.61 16.28 6.04
C HIS A 352 17.99 15.95 4.59
N PRO A 353 18.31 14.68 4.26
CA PRO A 353 18.44 14.27 2.88
C PRO A 353 17.08 14.34 2.18
N THR A 354 17.08 14.70 0.90
CA THR A 354 15.88 14.83 0.08
C THR A 354 16.06 14.18 -1.29
N VAL A 355 14.94 13.72 -1.85
CA VAL A 355 14.80 13.33 -3.25
C VAL A 355 13.64 14.12 -3.83
N LEU A 356 13.88 14.92 -4.86
CA LEU A 356 12.83 15.55 -5.66
C LEU A 356 12.61 14.74 -6.94
N ILE A 357 11.37 14.38 -7.20
CA ILE A 357 10.93 13.72 -8.43
C ILE A 357 9.85 14.61 -9.05
N ASN A 358 10.11 15.13 -10.25
CA ASN A 358 9.18 16.02 -10.96
C ASN A 358 8.51 15.30 -12.13
N LEU A 359 7.19 15.14 -12.06
CA LEU A 359 6.35 14.63 -13.14
C LEU A 359 5.91 15.81 -14.00
N LYS A 360 5.96 15.68 -15.33
CA LYS A 360 5.38 16.68 -16.25
C LYS A 360 3.87 16.55 -16.32
N GLU A 361 3.39 15.32 -16.22
CA GLU A 361 1.98 15.01 -16.29
C GLU A 361 1.63 13.74 -15.51
N LYS A 362 0.35 13.55 -15.22
CA LYS A 362 -0.13 12.41 -14.42
C LYS A 362 0.29 11.04 -14.98
N TYR A 363 0.36 10.90 -16.31
CA TYR A 363 0.78 9.64 -16.93
C TYR A 363 2.25 9.27 -16.67
N ASP A 364 3.09 10.23 -16.28
CA ASP A 364 4.47 9.94 -15.85
C ASP A 364 4.51 9.06 -14.59
N LEU A 365 3.38 8.86 -13.89
CA LEU A 365 3.24 7.81 -12.87
C LEU A 365 3.65 6.42 -13.38
N GLY A 366 3.45 6.12 -14.68
CA GLY A 366 3.94 4.86 -15.26
C GLY A 366 5.47 4.72 -15.15
N GLN A 367 6.20 5.81 -15.36
CA GLN A 367 7.64 5.84 -15.17
C GLN A 367 8.02 5.64 -13.69
N GLU A 368 7.29 6.30 -12.79
CA GLU A 368 7.58 6.23 -11.35
C GLU A 368 7.30 4.86 -10.75
N ILE A 369 6.18 4.22 -11.10
CA ILE A 369 5.87 2.85 -10.64
C ILE A 369 7.07 1.94 -10.95
N PHE A 370 7.54 1.90 -12.20
CA PHE A 370 8.68 1.06 -12.57
C PHE A 370 9.99 1.50 -11.90
N ARG A 371 10.26 2.81 -11.82
CA ARG A 371 11.48 3.32 -11.15
C ARG A 371 11.51 2.87 -9.68
N TRP A 372 10.39 2.98 -8.97
CA TRP A 372 10.29 2.59 -7.56
C TRP A 372 10.40 1.07 -7.37
N GLU A 373 9.84 0.26 -8.28
CA GLU A 373 10.02 -1.19 -8.26
C GLU A 373 11.52 -1.58 -8.34
N VAL A 374 12.26 -0.98 -9.27
CA VAL A 374 13.73 -1.13 -9.40
C VAL A 374 14.46 -0.61 -8.17
N ALA A 375 14.08 0.56 -7.67
CA ALA A 375 14.71 1.20 -6.52
C ALA A 375 14.59 0.36 -5.25
N ILE A 376 13.41 -0.21 -4.99
CA ILE A 376 13.17 -1.03 -3.79
C ILE A 376 13.82 -2.41 -3.93
N ALA A 377 13.81 -3.01 -5.11
CA ALA A 377 14.53 -4.26 -5.36
C ALA A 377 16.04 -4.09 -5.11
N SER A 378 16.63 -3.01 -5.61
CA SER A 378 18.06 -2.72 -5.44
C SER A 378 18.43 -2.24 -4.03
N ALA A 379 17.57 -1.45 -3.36
CA ALA A 379 17.72 -1.11 -1.95
C ALA A 379 17.71 -2.36 -1.05
N GLY A 380 16.89 -3.37 -1.40
CA GLY A 380 16.89 -4.67 -0.73
C GLY A 380 18.26 -5.36 -0.76
N ALA A 381 19.01 -5.22 -1.86
CA ALA A 381 20.37 -5.75 -1.96
C ALA A 381 21.35 -4.99 -1.03
N VAL A 382 21.21 -3.66 -0.92
CA VAL A 382 22.02 -2.84 0.01
C VAL A 382 21.75 -3.20 1.46
N LEU A 383 20.48 -3.43 1.82
CA LEU A 383 20.06 -3.78 3.18
C LEU A 383 20.33 -5.26 3.52
N GLY A 384 20.62 -6.09 2.52
CA GLY A 384 20.87 -7.53 2.68
C GLY A 384 19.61 -8.28 3.12
N ILE A 385 18.50 -8.02 2.42
CA ILE A 385 17.17 -8.58 2.69
C ILE A 385 16.55 -9.12 1.41
N HIS A 386 15.52 -9.95 1.55
CA HIS A 386 14.81 -10.53 0.41
C HIS A 386 13.64 -9.62 -0.02
N PRO A 387 13.71 -8.83 -1.11
CA PRO A 387 12.69 -7.81 -1.38
C PRO A 387 11.34 -8.38 -1.84
N PHE A 388 11.26 -9.64 -2.28
CA PHE A 388 10.06 -10.18 -2.94
C PHE A 388 9.17 -11.12 -2.09
N ASN A 389 9.61 -11.54 -0.90
CA ASN A 389 8.82 -12.40 0.01
C ASN A 389 8.15 -11.57 1.13
N GLN A 390 7.34 -12.23 1.96
CA GLN A 390 6.60 -11.62 3.07
C GLN A 390 6.29 -12.62 4.20
N PRO A 391 7.29 -13.11 4.94
CA PRO A 391 7.10 -14.21 5.88
C PRO A 391 6.27 -13.85 7.13
N ASP A 392 6.18 -12.57 7.50
CA ASP A 392 5.63 -12.15 8.80
C ASP A 392 4.14 -11.77 8.76
N VAL A 393 3.50 -11.86 7.59
CA VAL A 393 2.05 -11.61 7.45
C VAL A 393 1.21 -12.81 7.89
N GLN A 394 1.77 -14.03 7.88
CA GLN A 394 1.02 -15.27 8.13
C GLN A 394 0.61 -15.41 9.59
N LEU A 395 1.46 -15.01 10.53
CA LEU A 395 1.20 -15.14 11.97
C LEU A 395 -0.10 -14.46 12.40
N ALA A 396 -0.34 -13.22 11.93
CA ALA A 396 -1.56 -12.50 12.26
C ALA A 396 -2.81 -13.17 11.66
N LYS A 397 -2.69 -13.76 10.45
CA LYS A 397 -3.78 -14.51 9.81
C LYS A 397 -4.12 -15.77 10.60
N ASP A 398 -3.11 -16.54 10.99
CA ASP A 398 -3.30 -17.77 11.77
C ASP A 398 -3.94 -17.47 13.13
N LEU A 399 -3.51 -16.39 13.80
CA LEU A 399 -4.09 -15.97 15.08
C LEU A 399 -5.51 -15.44 14.93
N ALA A 400 -5.82 -14.72 13.85
CA ALA A 400 -7.18 -14.29 13.54
C ALA A 400 -8.10 -15.51 13.27
N HIS A 401 -7.62 -16.51 12.52
CA HIS A 401 -8.38 -17.76 12.30
C HIS A 401 -8.68 -18.48 13.61
N LYS A 402 -7.66 -18.67 14.47
CA LYS A 402 -7.85 -19.27 15.80
C LYS A 402 -8.84 -18.48 16.67
N ALA A 403 -8.80 -17.15 16.60
CA ALA A 403 -9.73 -16.30 17.33
C ALA A 403 -11.19 -16.46 16.86
N MET A 404 -11.40 -16.70 15.56
CA MET A 404 -12.72 -17.01 15.03
C MET A 404 -13.19 -18.41 15.46
N GLU A 405 -12.32 -19.42 15.39
CA GLU A 405 -12.64 -20.81 15.80
C GLU A 405 -13.05 -20.89 17.28
N LYS A 406 -12.30 -20.26 18.19
CA LYS A 406 -12.61 -20.26 19.62
C LYS A 406 -13.97 -19.66 19.97
N ARG A 407 -14.48 -18.73 19.16
CA ARG A 407 -15.81 -18.13 19.38
C ARG A 407 -16.96 -19.09 19.04
N GLN A 408 -16.68 -20.15 18.29
CA GLN A 408 -17.68 -21.10 17.83
C GLN A 408 -17.88 -22.28 18.82
N GLU A 409 -17.04 -22.40 19.85
CA GLU A 409 -17.16 -23.48 20.84
C GLU A 409 -18.31 -23.19 21.85
N PRO A 410 -19.14 -24.20 22.22
CA PRO A 410 -20.38 -23.99 23.01
C PRO A 410 -20.17 -23.60 24.48
N GLU A 411 -18.94 -23.51 24.96
CA GLU A 411 -18.59 -23.01 26.28
C GLU A 411 -17.61 -21.86 26.06
N GLY A 412 -17.98 -20.65 26.50
CA GLY A 412 -17.23 -19.42 26.26
C GLY A 412 -15.83 -19.41 26.90
N GLU A 413 -14.89 -20.18 26.36
CA GLU A 413 -13.48 -19.93 26.48
C GLU A 413 -13.20 -18.58 25.85
N SER A 414 -13.30 -17.56 26.70
CA SER A 414 -12.82 -16.21 26.45
C SER A 414 -11.49 -16.32 25.71
N ILE A 415 -11.40 -15.65 24.56
CA ILE A 415 -10.14 -15.15 24.03
C ILE A 415 -9.24 -14.76 25.20
N ASP A 416 -7.96 -15.17 25.18
CA ASP A 416 -7.00 -14.78 26.22
C ASP A 416 -7.15 -13.28 26.51
N PRO A 417 -7.56 -12.87 27.72
CA PRO A 417 -7.99 -11.50 27.97
C PRO A 417 -6.87 -10.53 27.58
N VAL A 418 -7.13 -9.72 26.57
CA VAL A 418 -6.20 -8.71 26.08
C VAL A 418 -6.44 -7.43 26.86
N GLU A 419 -5.38 -6.92 27.49
CA GLU A 419 -5.42 -5.61 28.16
C GLU A 419 -5.87 -4.54 27.17
N THR A 420 -7.02 -3.94 27.46
CA THR A 420 -7.72 -2.97 26.62
C THR A 420 -8.23 -1.84 27.50
N PHE A 421 -7.87 -0.61 27.17
CA PHE A 421 -8.25 0.57 27.94
C PHE A 421 -9.43 1.27 27.29
N SER A 422 -10.45 1.62 28.07
CA SER A 422 -11.63 2.34 27.57
C SER A 422 -11.39 3.86 27.57
N VAL A 423 -11.86 4.55 26.52
CA VAL A 423 -11.94 6.03 26.52
C VAL A 423 -12.94 6.59 27.54
N GLU A 424 -13.79 5.75 28.13
CA GLU A 424 -14.72 6.12 29.21
C GLU A 424 -14.06 6.07 30.60
N GLU A 425 -12.82 5.56 30.69
CA GLU A 425 -12.02 5.50 31.92
C GLU A 425 -10.79 6.42 31.79
N PRO A 426 -10.97 7.75 31.73
CA PRO A 426 -9.91 8.68 31.32
C PRO A 426 -8.69 8.67 32.24
N GLU A 427 -8.86 8.49 33.55
CA GLU A 427 -7.74 8.44 34.50
C GLU A 427 -6.84 7.21 34.26
N VAL A 428 -7.45 6.04 34.08
CA VAL A 428 -6.75 4.79 33.81
C VAL A 428 -6.06 4.85 32.44
N LEU A 429 -6.78 5.30 31.41
CA LEU A 429 -6.24 5.47 30.06
C LEU A 429 -5.09 6.49 30.03
N THR A 430 -5.17 7.58 30.80
CA THR A 430 -4.07 8.55 30.92
C THR A 430 -2.82 7.90 31.51
N GLY A 431 -2.96 7.09 32.56
CA GLY A 431 -1.85 6.33 33.14
C GLY A 431 -1.22 5.37 32.13
N ALA A 432 -2.05 4.64 31.38
CA ALA A 432 -1.61 3.71 30.34
C ALA A 432 -0.88 4.42 29.18
N LEU A 433 -1.43 5.55 28.70
CA LEU A 433 -0.80 6.39 27.67
C LEU A 433 0.56 6.91 28.14
N LYS A 434 0.67 7.43 29.36
CA LYS A 434 1.96 7.90 29.92
C LYS A 434 2.99 6.78 29.98
N ASN A 435 2.60 5.60 30.46
CA ASN A 435 3.48 4.43 30.56
C ASN A 435 3.90 3.90 29.17
N TRP A 436 3.00 3.94 28.20
CA TRP A 436 3.29 3.50 26.83
C TRP A 436 4.22 4.49 26.13
N VAL A 437 3.94 5.79 26.19
CA VAL A 437 4.79 6.81 25.56
C VAL A 437 6.14 6.94 26.26
N ALA A 438 6.25 6.66 27.57
CA ALA A 438 7.54 6.63 28.27
C ALA A 438 8.52 5.57 27.72
N GLN A 439 8.04 4.60 26.93
CA GLN A 439 8.89 3.60 26.26
C GLN A 439 9.47 4.11 24.92
N ALA A 440 9.09 5.32 24.50
CA ALA A 440 9.60 5.98 23.30
C ALA A 440 11.09 6.34 23.45
N GLN A 441 11.86 6.08 22.41
CA GLN A 441 13.26 6.47 22.30
C GLN A 441 13.50 7.21 20.98
N SER A 442 14.56 8.02 20.91
CA SER A 442 14.97 8.64 19.65
C SER A 442 15.20 7.58 18.57
N GLY A 443 14.71 7.84 17.35
CA GLY A 443 14.73 6.87 16.24
C GLY A 443 13.56 5.88 16.23
N ASN A 444 12.67 5.91 17.23
CA ASN A 444 11.43 5.13 17.20
C ASN A 444 10.37 5.78 16.29
N TYR A 445 9.28 5.06 16.05
CA TYR A 445 8.09 5.61 15.39
C TYR A 445 6.82 5.13 16.10
N ILE A 446 5.73 5.85 15.90
CA ILE A 446 4.41 5.53 16.43
C ILE A 446 3.49 5.16 15.27
N ALA A 447 2.84 4.01 15.33
CA ALA A 447 1.86 3.57 14.35
C ALA A 447 0.46 3.50 14.98
N LEU A 448 -0.50 4.18 14.34
CA LEU A 448 -1.92 4.04 14.68
C LEU A 448 -2.51 2.90 13.85
N HIS A 449 -3.01 1.86 14.53
CA HIS A 449 -3.74 0.75 13.93
C HIS A 449 -5.24 0.96 14.18
N ALA A 450 -5.96 1.47 13.18
CA ALA A 450 -7.36 1.84 13.31
C ALA A 450 -8.28 0.72 12.80
N TYR A 451 -8.80 -0.13 13.70
CA TYR A 451 -9.85 -1.11 13.41
C TYR A 451 -11.23 -0.49 13.69
N ILE A 452 -11.51 0.59 12.97
CA ILE A 452 -12.75 1.37 13.04
C ILE A 452 -13.15 1.80 11.62
N SER A 453 -14.41 2.18 11.42
CA SER A 453 -14.92 2.56 10.09
C SER A 453 -14.13 3.71 9.44
N PRO A 454 -13.50 3.51 8.27
CA PRO A 454 -12.82 4.58 7.53
C PRO A 454 -13.83 5.55 6.89
N ASN A 455 -13.72 6.83 7.26
CA ASN A 455 -14.47 7.92 6.64
C ASN A 455 -13.75 9.26 6.89
N VAL A 456 -14.21 10.33 6.23
CA VAL A 456 -13.56 11.65 6.29
C VAL A 456 -13.44 12.21 7.72
N SER A 457 -14.47 12.08 8.57
CA SER A 457 -14.41 12.60 9.94
C SER A 457 -13.48 11.78 10.82
N THR A 458 -13.57 10.45 10.75
CA THR A 458 -12.66 9.53 11.45
C THR A 458 -11.21 9.78 11.05
N THR A 459 -10.91 9.86 9.74
CA THR A 459 -9.55 10.11 9.25
C THR A 459 -9.03 11.45 9.74
N ARG A 460 -9.86 12.51 9.72
CA ARG A 460 -9.46 13.83 10.24
C ARG A 460 -9.13 13.79 11.73
N ALA A 461 -9.92 13.08 12.53
CA ALA A 461 -9.66 12.93 13.96
C ALA A 461 -8.36 12.15 14.24
N LEU A 462 -8.12 11.04 13.51
CA LEU A 462 -6.87 10.28 13.60
C LEU A 462 -5.65 11.10 13.19
N GLN A 463 -5.78 11.96 12.17
CA GLN A 463 -4.70 12.86 11.77
C GLN A 463 -4.37 13.89 12.87
N ARG A 464 -5.36 14.40 13.60
CA ARG A 464 -5.11 15.27 14.76
C ARG A 464 -4.38 14.54 15.89
N ILE A 465 -4.75 13.28 16.15
CA ILE A 465 -4.06 12.44 17.13
C ILE A 465 -2.59 12.23 16.71
N ARG A 466 -2.33 11.93 15.43
CA ARG A 466 -0.95 11.85 14.90
C ARG A 466 -0.17 13.14 15.10
N SER A 467 -0.76 14.29 14.76
CA SER A 467 -0.13 15.59 14.98
C SER A 467 0.25 15.80 16.45
N GLY A 468 -0.64 15.49 17.39
CA GLY A 468 -0.35 15.59 18.82
C GLY A 468 0.84 14.71 19.21
N LEU A 469 0.82 13.43 18.81
CA LEU A 469 1.90 12.49 19.11
C LEU A 469 3.24 12.92 18.50
N LEU A 470 3.26 13.37 17.24
CA LEU A 470 4.45 13.89 16.58
C LEU A 470 5.02 15.09 17.36
N LYS A 471 4.19 16.08 17.69
CA LYS A 471 4.63 17.29 18.40
C LYS A 471 5.24 17.00 19.76
N HIS A 472 4.67 16.06 20.50
CA HIS A 472 5.13 15.76 21.85
C HIS A 472 6.32 14.82 21.91
N THR A 473 6.46 13.92 20.93
CA THR A 473 7.47 12.86 20.95
C THR A 473 8.60 13.07 19.94
N GLN A 474 8.40 13.94 18.94
CA GLN A 474 9.22 14.10 17.74
C GLN A 474 9.42 12.80 16.93
N LEU A 475 8.67 11.74 17.25
CA LEU A 475 8.73 10.48 16.54
C LEU A 475 7.87 10.54 15.28
N ALA A 476 8.32 9.85 14.24
CA ALA A 476 7.51 9.63 13.06
C ALA A 476 6.18 8.96 13.40
N THR A 477 5.09 9.45 12.82
CA THR A 477 3.77 8.86 13.02
C THR A 477 3.25 8.25 11.73
N THR A 478 2.70 7.05 11.79
CA THR A 478 2.01 6.38 10.67
C THR A 478 0.57 6.05 11.06
N LEU A 479 -0.29 5.83 10.07
CA LEU A 479 -1.69 5.45 10.28
C LEU A 479 -2.11 4.45 9.23
N GLY A 480 -2.66 3.33 9.68
CA GLY A 480 -3.29 2.34 8.82
C GLY A 480 -4.66 1.93 9.35
N TYR A 481 -5.63 1.81 8.44
CA TYR A 481 -6.91 1.17 8.75
C TYR A 481 -6.78 -0.35 8.67
N GLY A 482 -7.28 -1.05 9.68
CA GLY A 482 -7.37 -2.51 9.68
C GLY A 482 -8.60 -2.97 8.88
N PRO A 483 -8.52 -4.07 8.12
CA PRO A 483 -7.38 -4.96 7.93
C PRO A 483 -6.44 -4.54 6.79
N ARG A 484 -6.73 -3.46 6.04
CA ARG A 484 -5.93 -3.00 4.89
C ARG A 484 -4.43 -2.97 5.16
N PHE A 485 -3.99 -2.35 6.27
CA PHE A 485 -2.56 -2.26 6.56
C PHE A 485 -1.88 -3.62 6.82
N LEU A 486 -2.63 -4.67 7.16
CA LEU A 486 -2.08 -6.02 7.32
C LEU A 486 -1.52 -6.57 6.00
N HIS A 487 -2.01 -6.07 4.87
CA HIS A 487 -1.55 -6.34 3.51
C HIS A 487 -0.72 -5.17 2.94
N SER A 488 -0.06 -4.42 3.82
CA SER A 488 0.89 -3.35 3.53
C SER A 488 1.96 -3.33 4.63
N THR A 489 1.87 -2.42 5.59
CA THR A 489 2.85 -2.24 6.67
C THR A 489 2.86 -3.36 7.70
N GLY A 490 1.88 -4.28 7.67
CA GLY A 490 1.82 -5.46 8.53
C GLY A 490 3.12 -6.27 8.54
N GLN A 491 3.74 -6.50 7.39
CA GLN A 491 5.04 -7.17 7.29
C GLN A 491 6.13 -6.41 8.08
N LEU A 492 6.24 -5.10 7.89
CA LEU A 492 7.19 -4.23 8.59
C LEU A 492 6.96 -4.21 10.10
N HIS A 493 5.71 -4.14 10.54
CA HIS A 493 5.37 -4.03 11.97
C HIS A 493 5.80 -5.27 12.78
N LYS A 494 5.86 -6.45 12.14
CA LYS A 494 6.26 -7.72 12.79
C LYS A 494 7.69 -8.14 12.45
N GLY A 495 8.11 -7.97 11.20
CA GLY A 495 9.40 -8.41 10.67
C GLY A 495 10.51 -7.34 10.69
N GLY A 496 10.15 -6.06 10.74
CA GLY A 496 11.09 -4.94 10.73
C GLY A 496 11.77 -4.69 12.08
N PRO A 497 12.55 -3.59 12.21
CA PRO A 497 13.28 -3.26 13.44
C PRO A 497 12.34 -3.10 14.65
N ASN A 498 12.79 -3.47 15.85
CA ASN A 498 12.00 -3.32 17.09
C ASN A 498 12.00 -1.89 17.65
N ILE A 499 11.55 -0.95 16.81
CA ILE A 499 11.55 0.51 17.09
C ILE A 499 10.15 1.13 16.96
N GLY A 500 9.13 0.32 16.70
CA GLY A 500 7.73 0.77 16.66
C GLY A 500 7.04 0.74 18.02
N LEU A 501 6.21 1.76 18.27
CA LEU A 501 5.16 1.80 19.29
C LEU A 501 3.81 1.78 18.57
N PHE A 502 2.90 0.91 18.99
CA PHE A 502 1.65 0.66 18.29
C PHE A 502 0.44 1.06 19.15
N LEU A 503 -0.36 2.01 18.66
CA LEU A 503 -1.64 2.39 19.26
C LEU A 503 -2.76 1.72 18.46
N GLN A 504 -3.29 0.62 18.98
CA GLN A 504 -4.40 -0.09 18.35
C GLN A 504 -5.72 0.48 18.86
N LEU A 505 -6.55 0.97 17.94
CA LEU A 505 -7.86 1.53 18.20
C LEU A 505 -8.92 0.55 17.69
N VAL A 506 -9.87 0.21 18.55
CA VAL A 506 -11.02 -0.64 18.24
C VAL A 506 -12.30 0.07 18.68
N ASP A 507 -13.42 -0.21 18.02
CA ASP A 507 -14.74 0.25 18.43
C ASP A 507 -15.68 -0.93 18.76
N GLU A 508 -16.92 -0.59 19.07
CA GLU A 508 -18.01 -1.54 19.32
C GLU A 508 -19.14 -1.22 18.31
N PRO A 509 -19.09 -1.78 17.07
CA PRO A 509 -20.02 -1.44 16.01
C PRO A 509 -21.46 -1.76 16.41
N SER A 510 -22.36 -0.78 16.24
CA SER A 510 -23.79 -0.93 16.59
C SER A 510 -24.58 -1.77 15.60
N VAL A 511 -24.03 -2.01 14.40
CA VAL A 511 -24.63 -2.81 13.33
C VAL A 511 -23.69 -3.95 13.01
N ASP A 512 -24.23 -5.16 12.89
CA ASP A 512 -23.52 -6.32 12.37
C ASP A 512 -24.10 -6.73 11.02
N LEU A 513 -23.24 -7.23 10.14
CA LEU A 513 -23.59 -7.74 8.82
C LEU A 513 -23.17 -9.21 8.73
N SER A 514 -24.11 -10.07 8.36
CA SER A 514 -23.82 -11.49 8.13
C SER A 514 -22.93 -11.67 6.90
N ILE A 515 -22.09 -12.71 6.91
CA ILE A 515 -21.36 -13.15 5.72
C ILE A 515 -22.04 -14.43 5.23
N PRO A 516 -22.80 -14.38 4.11
CA PRO A 516 -23.52 -15.55 3.60
C PRO A 516 -22.56 -16.70 3.27
N GLU A 517 -23.03 -17.94 3.44
CA GLU A 517 -22.24 -19.17 3.22
C GLU A 517 -21.05 -19.34 4.20
N THR A 518 -21.05 -18.63 5.32
CA THR A 518 -20.16 -18.85 6.46
C THR A 518 -20.98 -18.88 7.75
N ASP A 519 -20.31 -19.16 8.87
CA ASP A 519 -20.85 -19.25 10.22
C ASP A 519 -20.43 -18.06 11.12
N TYR A 520 -19.90 -16.99 10.51
CA TYR A 520 -19.44 -15.79 11.21
C TYR A 520 -19.91 -14.50 10.51
N SER A 521 -19.86 -13.38 11.23
CA SER A 521 -20.26 -12.06 10.75
C SER A 521 -19.07 -11.12 10.50
N PHE A 522 -19.33 -9.94 9.92
CA PHE A 522 -18.29 -8.92 9.75
C PHE A 522 -17.78 -8.37 11.09
N ASN A 523 -18.62 -8.24 12.13
CA ASN A 523 -18.12 -7.91 13.47
C ASN A 523 -17.16 -8.97 13.99
N THR A 524 -17.53 -10.24 13.85
CA THR A 524 -16.67 -11.35 14.27
C THR A 524 -15.33 -11.32 13.52
N LEU A 525 -15.36 -11.05 12.22
CA LEU A 525 -14.16 -10.99 11.38
C LEU A 525 -13.23 -9.83 11.78
N ILE A 526 -13.74 -8.60 11.87
CA ILE A 526 -12.87 -7.44 12.16
C ILE A 526 -12.30 -7.50 13.58
N GLU A 527 -13.07 -7.99 14.56
CA GLU A 527 -12.59 -8.19 15.92
C GLU A 527 -11.49 -9.26 15.98
N ALA A 528 -11.67 -10.38 15.27
CA ALA A 528 -10.65 -11.42 15.17
C ALA A 528 -9.38 -10.94 14.48
N GLN A 529 -9.50 -10.11 13.45
CA GLN A 529 -8.35 -9.48 12.78
C GLN A 529 -7.60 -8.53 13.71
N ALA A 530 -8.30 -7.67 14.44
CA ALA A 530 -7.70 -6.76 15.43
C ALA A 530 -6.94 -7.51 16.52
N LEU A 531 -7.57 -8.57 17.04
CA LEU A 531 -6.99 -9.43 18.06
C LEU A 531 -5.78 -10.22 17.55
N GLY A 532 -5.90 -10.84 16.37
CA GLY A 532 -4.81 -11.60 15.77
C GLY A 532 -3.58 -10.73 15.49
N ASP A 533 -3.79 -9.48 15.06
CA ASP A 533 -2.73 -8.48 14.94
C ASP A 533 -2.11 -8.11 16.29
N TYR A 534 -2.93 -7.83 17.31
CA TYR A 534 -2.43 -7.51 18.65
C TYR A 534 -1.55 -8.63 19.20
N GLN A 535 -2.01 -9.87 19.11
CA GLN A 535 -1.29 -11.05 19.58
C GLN A 535 -0.01 -11.27 18.78
N ALA A 536 -0.04 -11.11 17.44
CA ALA A 536 1.16 -11.21 16.60
C ALA A 536 2.22 -10.17 16.99
N LEU A 537 1.80 -8.93 17.28
CA LEU A 537 2.69 -7.87 17.75
C LEU A 537 3.28 -8.22 19.13
N LYS A 538 2.46 -8.69 20.09
CA LYS A 538 2.96 -9.10 21.41
C LYS A 538 3.94 -10.27 21.34
N GLN A 539 3.68 -11.28 20.51
CA GLN A 539 4.60 -12.41 20.28
C GLN A 539 5.94 -11.98 19.63
N ARG A 540 5.99 -10.77 19.04
CA ARG A 540 7.20 -10.15 18.50
C ARG A 540 7.78 -9.08 19.43
N ASP A 541 7.42 -9.11 20.70
CA ASP A 541 7.87 -8.18 21.74
C ASP A 541 7.67 -6.70 21.36
N ARG A 542 6.55 -6.41 20.69
CA ARG A 542 6.20 -5.04 20.29
C ARG A 542 5.46 -4.30 21.40
N ARG A 543 5.67 -2.98 21.44
CA ARG A 543 5.06 -2.08 22.42
C ARG A 543 3.68 -1.65 21.95
N VAL A 544 2.67 -2.43 22.29
CA VAL A 544 1.27 -2.20 21.89
C VAL A 544 0.44 -1.69 23.06
N LEU A 545 -0.26 -0.59 22.83
CA LEU A 545 -1.37 -0.09 23.66
C LEU A 545 -2.67 -0.26 22.86
N ARG A 546 -3.67 -0.91 23.45
CA ARG A 546 -4.99 -1.11 22.84
C ARG A 546 -6.03 -0.25 23.54
N VAL A 547 -6.76 0.55 22.77
CA VAL A 547 -7.79 1.47 23.26
C VAL A 547 -9.12 1.15 22.59
N ASN A 548 -10.16 0.98 23.39
CA ASN A 548 -11.54 0.81 22.95
C ASN A 548 -12.24 2.17 22.98
N LEU A 549 -12.74 2.59 21.81
CA LEU A 549 -13.41 3.87 21.58
C LEU A 549 -14.91 3.83 21.90
N LYS A 550 -15.45 2.65 22.20
CA LYS A 550 -16.89 2.37 22.39
C LYS A 550 -17.70 2.63 21.12
N SER A 551 -19.02 2.60 21.23
CA SER A 551 -19.92 2.79 20.08
C SER A 551 -19.93 4.24 19.56
N ASP A 552 -19.62 5.23 20.39
CA ASP A 552 -19.43 6.63 19.96
C ASP A 552 -17.98 6.87 19.52
N VAL A 553 -17.66 6.41 18.30
CA VAL A 553 -16.30 6.51 17.74
C VAL A 553 -15.82 7.95 17.63
N SER A 554 -16.69 8.88 17.22
CA SER A 554 -16.31 10.29 17.06
C SER A 554 -15.95 10.91 18.41
N GLY A 555 -16.82 10.80 19.41
CA GLY A 555 -16.54 11.31 20.74
C GLY A 555 -15.41 10.56 21.44
N GLY A 556 -15.24 9.27 21.15
CA GLY A 556 -14.11 8.47 21.65
C GLY A 556 -12.76 8.96 21.11
N LEU A 557 -12.69 9.27 19.82
CA LEU A 557 -11.49 9.86 19.21
C LEU A 557 -11.19 11.26 19.75
N ASP A 558 -12.22 12.10 19.94
CA ASP A 558 -12.05 13.43 20.53
C ASP A 558 -11.53 13.34 21.98
N ARG A 559 -12.09 12.43 22.80
CA ARG A 559 -11.57 12.16 24.17
C ARG A 559 -10.11 11.70 24.14
N LEU A 560 -9.76 10.75 23.27
CA LEU A 560 -8.39 10.26 23.16
C LEU A 560 -7.41 11.36 22.72
N LYS A 561 -7.83 12.20 21.76
CA LYS A 561 -7.08 13.36 21.28
C LYS A 561 -6.82 14.35 22.41
N ASP A 562 -7.83 14.68 23.22
CA ASP A 562 -7.70 15.56 24.37
C ASP A 562 -6.77 14.95 25.44
N LEU A 563 -6.86 13.65 25.71
CA LEU A 563 -5.94 12.99 26.64
C LEU A 563 -4.48 13.08 26.17
N ILE A 564 -4.23 12.87 24.87
CA ILE A 564 -2.89 12.94 24.28
C ILE A 564 -2.31 14.37 24.35
N GLU A 565 -3.12 15.39 24.07
CA GLU A 565 -2.70 16.80 24.19
C GLU A 565 -2.35 17.20 25.62
N ASN A 566 -2.92 16.52 26.63
CA ASN A 566 -2.69 16.78 28.04
C ASN A 566 -1.68 15.81 28.70
N LEU A 567 -0.96 14.99 27.92
CA LEU A 567 0.03 14.05 28.47
C LEU A 567 1.26 14.75 29.07
N TYR A 568 1.57 15.95 28.58
CA TYR A 568 2.75 16.77 28.85
C TYR A 568 2.32 18.16 29.31
#